data_AF-A0A9Y2JN02-F1
#
_entry.id   AF-A0A9Y2JN02-F1
#
_cell.length_a   1.000
_cell.length_b   1.000
_cell.length_c   1.000
_cell.angle_alpha   90.00
_cell.angle_beta   90.00
_cell.angle_gamma   90.00
#
_symmetry.space_group_name_H-M   'P 1'
#
loop_
_entity.id
_entity.type
_entity.pdbx_description
1 polymer ?
#
loop_
_entity_poly.entity_id
_entity_poly.type
_entity_poly.pdbx_seq_one_letter_code
_entity_poly.pdbx_strand_id
1 'polypeptide(L)' 'MAGHEITDRIADLIDEEHRLRTGALHHGGLTSDERRRLKDLERQLDAAVDLLHRRQALAAFDD' A
#
# COMPACT_ATOMS: atom_id res chain seq x y z
N MET A 1 -11.07 11.11 13.56
CA MET A 1 -10.21 9.95 13.93
C MET A 1 -9.97 8.97 12.78
N ALA A 2 -10.84 8.87 11.76
CA ALA A 2 -10.68 7.89 10.67
C ALA A 2 -9.56 8.18 9.63
N GLY A 3 -8.86 9.32 9.70
CA GLY A 3 -7.76 9.63 8.76
C GLY A 3 -6.47 8.86 9.05
N HIS A 4 -6.18 8.66 10.35
CA HIS A 4 -4.96 7.98 10.80
C HIS A 4 -4.97 6.49 10.43
N GLU A 5 -6.13 5.84 10.52
CA GLU A 5 -6.31 4.42 10.20
C GLU A 5 -5.96 4.06 8.75
N ILE A 6 -6.21 4.98 7.79
CA ILE A 6 -5.84 4.76 6.38
C ILE A 6 -4.33 4.88 6.21
N THR A 7 -3.70 5.87 6.86
CA THR A 7 -2.25 6.07 6.79
C THR A 7 -1.50 4.92 7.44
N ASP A 8 -1.97 4.42 8.58
CA ASP A 8 -1.37 3.26 9.26
C ASP A 8 -1.48 2.01 8.40
N ARG A 9 -2.65 1.79 7.77
CA ARG A 9 -2.84 0.69 6.82
C ARG A 9 -1.93 0.80 5.59
N ILE A 10 -1.70 2.01 5.08
CA ILE A 10 -0.75 2.27 3.98
C ILE A 10 0.67 1.91 4.42
N ALA A 11 1.08 2.31 5.62
CA ALA A 11 2.40 1.98 6.17
C ALA A 11 2.59 0.46 6.31
N ASP A 12 1.60 -0.25 6.84
CA ASP A 12 1.64 -1.72 6.95
C ASP A 12 1.78 -2.41 5.58
N LEU A 13 1.08 -1.91 4.56
CA LEU A 13 1.16 -2.46 3.19
C LEU A 13 2.55 -2.23 2.56
N ILE A 14 3.15 -1.07 2.79
CA ILE A 14 4.51 -0.74 2.31
C ILE A 14 5.55 -1.60 3.02
N ASP A 15 5.42 -1.79 4.33
CA ASP A 15 6.32 -2.65 5.11
C ASP A 15 6.28 -4.10 4.61
N GLU A 16 5.09 -4.62 4.28
CA GLU A 16 4.95 -5.96 3.72
C GLU A 16 5.53 -6.07 2.30
N GLU A 17 5.38 -5.03 1.46
CA GLU A 17 6.05 -4.96 0.16
C GLU A 17 7.57 -5.01 0.32
N HIS A 18 8.12 -4.23 1.25
CA HIS A 18 9.55 -4.22 1.54
C HIS A 18 10.06 -5.57 2.03
N ARG A 19 9.29 -6.28 2.86
CA ARG A 19 9.63 -7.64 3.32
C ARG A 19 9.66 -8.63 2.16
N LEU A 20 8.65 -8.63 1.30
CA LEU A 20 8.60 -9.48 0.11
C LEU A 20 9.75 -9.18 -0.85
N ARG A 21 10.04 -7.90 -1.09
CA ARG A 21 11.12 -7.47 -1.98
C ARG A 21 12.50 -7.81 -1.39
N THR A 22 12.67 -7.68 -0.08
CA THR A 22 13.92 -8.05 0.60
C THR A 22 14.11 -9.56 0.56
N GLY A 23 13.07 -10.34 0.87
CA GLY A 23 13.08 -11.80 0.70
C GLY A 23 13.50 -12.18 -0.72
N ALA A 24 12.86 -11.59 -1.74
CA ALA A 24 13.19 -11.78 -3.15
C ALA A 24 14.68 -11.62 -3.45
N LEU A 25 15.34 -10.62 -2.88
CA LEU A 25 16.78 -10.41 -3.06
C LEU A 25 17.62 -11.56 -2.48
N HIS A 26 17.18 -12.18 -1.38
CA HIS A 26 17.91 -13.28 -0.73
C HIS A 26 17.87 -14.59 -1.54
N HIS A 27 16.76 -14.89 -2.21
CA HIS A 27 16.60 -16.13 -3.00
C HIS A 27 16.75 -15.96 -4.52
N GLY A 28 17.24 -14.80 -4.98
CA GLY A 28 17.60 -14.57 -6.38
C GLY A 28 16.45 -14.08 -7.29
N GLY A 29 15.36 -13.59 -6.71
CA GLY A 29 14.23 -12.99 -7.41
C GLY A 29 12.89 -13.27 -6.74
N LEU A 30 11.84 -12.61 -7.24
CA LEU A 30 10.46 -12.89 -6.89
C LEU A 30 9.97 -14.13 -7.66
N THR A 31 9.48 -15.12 -6.93
CA THR A 31 8.72 -16.25 -7.47
C THR A 31 7.39 -15.78 -8.06
N SER A 32 6.74 -16.64 -8.85
CA SER A 32 5.44 -16.33 -9.46
C SER A 32 4.36 -15.99 -8.41
N ASP A 33 4.38 -16.68 -7.25
CA ASP A 33 3.46 -16.43 -6.15
C ASP A 33 3.75 -15.10 -5.46
N GLU A 34 5.01 -14.78 -5.20
CA GLU A 34 5.40 -13.49 -4.61
C GLU A 34 5.08 -12.32 -5.55
N ARG A 35 5.29 -12.48 -6.87
CA ARG A 35 4.85 -11.48 -7.85
C ARG A 35 3.34 -11.25 -7.81
N ARG A 36 2.56 -12.32 -7.65
CA ARG A 36 1.10 -12.21 -7.53
C ARG A 36 0.71 -11.48 -6.24
N ARG A 37 1.37 -11.79 -5.12
CA ARG A 37 1.16 -11.09 -3.83
C ARG A 37 1.55 -9.63 -3.90
N LEU A 38 2.70 -9.31 -4.49
CA LEU A 38 3.17 -7.94 -4.71
C LEU A 38 2.14 -7.14 -5.50
N LYS A 39 1.63 -7.68 -6.61
CA LYS A 39 0.56 -7.06 -7.40
C LYS A 39 -0.76 -6.89 -6.66
N ASP A 40 -1.00 -7.68 -5.62
CA ASP A 40 -2.18 -7.53 -4.78
C ASP A 40 -1.99 -6.42 -3.75
N LEU A 41 -0.81 -6.38 -3.12
CA LEU A 41 -0.40 -5.29 -2.22
C LEU A 41 -0.41 -3.93 -2.91
N GLU A 42 0.16 -3.84 -4.11
CA GLU A 42 0.14 -2.61 -4.94
C GLU A 42 -1.31 -2.14 -5.19
N ARG A 43 -2.23 -3.06 -5.54
CA ARG A 43 -3.65 -2.72 -5.74
C ARG A 43 -4.34 -2.24 -4.47
N GLN A 44 -4.01 -2.83 -3.32
CA GLN A 44 -4.54 -2.39 -2.04
C GLN A 44 -3.99 -1.03 -1.62
N LEU A 45 -2.71 -0.77 -1.93
CA LEU A 45 -2.05 0.50 -1.68
C LEU A 45 -2.69 1.63 -2.50
N ASP A 46 -2.86 1.42 -3.81
CA ASP A 46 -3.52 2.38 -4.71
C ASP A 46 -4.93 2.70 -4.21
N ALA A 47 -5.72 1.69 -3.85
CA ALA A 47 -7.07 1.89 -3.32
C ALA A 47 -7.09 2.69 -2.00
N ALA A 48 -6.11 2.48 -1.13
CA ALA A 48 -6.00 3.20 0.14
C ALA A 48 -5.57 4.66 -0.08
N VAL A 49 -4.62 4.90 -0.99
CA VAL A 49 -4.17 6.24 -1.37
C VAL A 49 -5.29 7.02 -2.08
N ASP A 50 -6.04 6.39 -2.99
CA ASP A 50 -7.20 7.01 -3.65
C ASP A 50 -8.27 7.43 -2.64
N LEU A 51 -8.52 6.61 -1.64
CA LEU A 51 -9.45 6.93 -0.57
C LEU A 51 -8.95 8.13 0.25
N LEU A 52 -7.65 8.17 0.57
CA LEU A 52 -7.04 9.30 1.27
C LEU A 52 -7.14 10.59 0.44
N HIS A 53 -6.78 10.54 -0.84
CA HIS A 53 -6.87 11.67 -1.76
C HIS A 53 -8.31 12.17 -1.91
N ARG A 54 -9.31 11.28 -2.03
CA ARG A 54 -10.72 11.71 -2.05
C ARG A 54 -11.12 12.47 -0.79
N ARG A 55 -10.67 12.01 0.38
CA ARG A 55 -10.98 12.67 1.66
C ARG A 55 -10.30 14.02 1.76
N GLN A 56 -9.05 14.12 1.32
CA GLN A 56 -8.31 15.38 1.26
C GLN A 56 -8.94 16.37 0.27
N ALA A 57 -9.36 15.91 -0.91
CA ALA A 57 -10.05 16.72 -1.88
C ALA A 57 -11.37 17.26 -1.31
N LEU A 58 -12.20 16.40 -0.70
CA LEU A 58 -13.44 16.84 -0.05
C LEU A 58 -13.19 17.87 1.05
N ALA A 59 -12.13 17.70 1.86
CA ALA A 59 -11.78 18.66 2.89
C ALA A 59 -11.24 19.99 2.32
N ALA A 60 -10.57 19.97 1.16
CA ALA A 60 -10.04 21.16 0.50
C ALA A 60 -11.09 21.95 -0.30
N PHE A 61 -12.21 21.32 -0.68
CA PHE A 61 -13.32 21.99 -1.37
C PHE A 61 -14.33 22.66 -0.42
N ASP A 62 -14.26 22.38 0.89
CA ASP A 62 -15.16 22.94 1.92
C ASP A 62 -14.59 24.21 2.59
N ASP A 63 -13.42 24.71 2.13
CA ASP A 63 -12.73 25.93 2.61
C ASP A 63 -12.96 27.13 1.67
#